data_AF-A0A9D4RW21-F1
#
_entry.id   AF-A0A9D4RW21-F1
#
_cell.length_a   1.000
_cell.length_b   1.000
_cell.length_c   1.000
_cell.angle_alpha   90.00
_cell.angle_beta   90.00
_cell.angle_gamma   90.00
#
_symmetry.space_group_name_H-M   'P 1'
#
loop_
_entity.id
_entity.type
_entity.pdbx_description
1 polymer ?
#
loop_
_entity_poly.entity_id
_entity_poly.type
_entity_poly.pdbx_seq_one_letter_code
_entity_poly.pdbx_strand_id
1 'polypeptide(L)'
;MDDDDYDYYYYYYYLLLLLLLLLLLLRLLKLLLLLLLLLLLLLLLLLLLLLLILLLLLLLLPLLATAAVAVVIVGGGEGGGAVTAVAIVVIVVVVVVVVVVVVVVVVVVVVVVVVVVVVVVVVVIVVVVVVVVVVVVVVVVVVVVVTAATTTTTAAVLVVVIVVLIVVCYVISEPCLL
;
A
#
# COMPACT_ATOMS: atom_id res chain seq x y z
N MET A 1 -25.36 -14.04 50.76
CA MET A 1 -24.85 -13.98 49.38
C MET A 1 -23.84 -12.87 49.45
N ASP A 2 -22.59 -13.27 49.65
CA ASP A 2 -21.50 -12.35 49.91
C ASP A 2 -21.15 -11.65 48.60
N ASP A 3 -20.99 -10.33 48.63
CA ASP A 3 -20.83 -9.47 47.44
C ASP A 3 -19.51 -9.76 46.67
N ASP A 4 -18.65 -10.62 47.23
CA ASP A 4 -17.31 -10.95 46.75
C ASP A 4 -17.31 -11.83 45.47
N ASP A 5 -18.43 -12.49 45.14
CA ASP A 5 -18.51 -13.39 43.98
C ASP A 5 -18.59 -12.64 42.63
N TYR A 6 -18.90 -11.34 42.61
CA TYR A 6 -19.10 -10.57 41.38
C TYR A 6 -17.80 -10.18 40.65
N ASP A 7 -16.69 -9.99 41.38
CA ASP A 7 -15.41 -9.55 40.79
C ASP A 7 -14.81 -10.61 39.84
N TYR A 8 -15.10 -11.88 40.08
CA TYR A 8 -14.60 -12.98 39.25
C TYR A 8 -15.23 -13.00 37.85
N TYR A 9 -16.52 -12.62 37.74
CA TYR A 9 -17.22 -12.57 36.46
C TYR A 9 -16.70 -11.45 35.55
N TYR A 10 -16.34 -10.30 36.11
CA TYR A 10 -15.79 -9.19 35.34
C TYR A 10 -14.45 -9.54 34.71
N TYR A 11 -13.55 -10.20 35.45
CA TYR A 11 -12.26 -10.64 34.92
C TYR A 11 -12.38 -11.55 33.69
N TYR A 12 -13.30 -12.52 33.71
CA TYR A 12 -13.53 -13.38 32.56
C TYR A 12 -14.08 -12.61 31.35
N TYR A 13 -14.98 -11.67 31.56
CA TYR A 13 -15.51 -10.85 30.47
C TYR A 13 -14.41 -10.02 29.79
N TYR A 14 -13.50 -9.40 30.57
CA TYR A 14 -12.37 -8.66 29.98
C TYR A 14 -11.40 -9.56 29.24
N LEU A 15 -11.09 -10.74 29.79
CA LEU A 15 -10.19 -11.69 29.14
C LEU A 15 -10.81 -12.21 27.84
N LEU A 16 -12.12 -12.47 27.83
CA LEU A 16 -12.86 -12.87 26.64
C LEU A 16 -12.94 -11.76 25.60
N LEU A 17 -13.15 -10.51 26.01
CA LEU A 17 -13.15 -9.35 25.13
C LEU A 17 -11.76 -9.10 24.51
N LEU A 18 -10.70 -9.22 25.32
CA LEU A 18 -9.32 -9.10 24.85
C LEU A 18 -8.96 -10.22 23.87
N LEU A 19 -9.39 -11.46 24.15
CA LEU A 19 -9.22 -12.59 23.24
C LEU A 19 -9.97 -12.34 21.92
N LEU A 20 -11.20 -11.85 21.97
CA LEU A 20 -12.00 -11.53 20.79
C LEU A 20 -11.34 -10.41 19.96
N LEU A 21 -10.81 -9.39 20.62
CA LEU A 21 -10.05 -8.33 19.96
C LEU A 21 -8.78 -8.87 19.28
N LEU A 22 -8.02 -9.71 19.97
CA LEU A 22 -6.82 -10.35 19.43
C LEU A 22 -7.15 -11.19 18.19
N LEU A 23 -8.24 -11.96 18.25
CA LEU A 23 -8.71 -12.75 17.12
C LEU A 23 -9.13 -11.86 15.94
N LEU A 24 -9.79 -10.74 16.22
CA LEU A 24 -10.17 -9.76 15.19
C LEU A 24 -8.93 -9.14 14.54
N LEU A 25 -7.94 -8.77 15.36
CA LEU A 25 -6.65 -8.25 14.88
C LEU A 25 -5.92 -9.27 14.00
N LEU A 26 -5.82 -10.53 14.45
CA LEU A 26 -5.19 -11.59 13.67
C LEU A 26 -5.91 -11.81 12.33
N ARG A 27 -7.24 -11.75 12.32
CA ARG A 27 -8.03 -11.83 11.11
C ARG A 27 -7.75 -10.66 10.17
N LEU A 28 -7.65 -9.45 10.70
CA LEU A 28 -7.38 -8.24 9.93
C LEU A 28 -5.95 -8.24 9.38
N LEU A 29 -4.97 -8.69 10.17
CA LEU A 29 -3.59 -8.89 9.74
C LEU A 29 -3.49 -9.88 8.59
N LYS A 30 -4.21 -11.01 8.66
CA LYS A 30 -4.26 -12.01 7.58
C LYS A 30 -4.87 -11.42 6.30
N LEU A 31 -5.94 -10.62 6.42
CA LEU A 31 -6.54 -9.93 5.28
C LEU A 31 -5.60 -8.88 4.69
N LEU A 32 -4.90 -8.11 5.52
CA LEU A 32 -3.89 -7.14 5.08
C LEU A 32 -2.77 -7.83 4.31
N LEU A 33 -2.28 -8.96 4.84
CA LEU A 33 -1.20 -9.73 4.21
C LEU A 33 -1.65 -10.34 2.87
N LEU A 34 -2.91 -10.82 2.79
CA LEU A 34 -3.50 -11.26 1.53
C LEU A 34 -3.66 -10.11 0.52
N LEU A 35 -4.10 -8.94 0.96
CA LEU A 35 -4.23 -7.76 0.12
C LEU A 35 -2.87 -7.31 -0.42
N LEU A 36 -1.85 -7.27 0.45
CA LEU A 36 -0.48 -6.97 0.08
C LEU A 36 0.07 -7.98 -0.95
N LEU A 37 -0.18 -9.28 -0.72
CA LEU A 37 0.24 -10.34 -1.64
C LEU A 37 -0.45 -10.20 -3.01
N LEU A 38 -1.76 -9.99 -3.01
CA LEU A 38 -2.54 -9.78 -4.23
C LEU A 38 -2.01 -8.58 -5.01
N LEU A 39 -1.68 -7.52 -4.30
CA LEU A 39 -1.14 -6.31 -4.88
C LEU A 39 0.26 -6.50 -5.46
N LEU A 40 1.13 -7.20 -4.74
CA LEU A 40 2.45 -7.57 -5.23
C LEU A 40 2.33 -8.40 -6.51
N LEU A 41 1.38 -9.33 -6.55
CA LEU A 41 1.11 -10.18 -7.71
C LEU A 41 0.60 -9.35 -8.90
N LEU A 42 -0.30 -8.39 -8.67
CA LEU A 42 -0.77 -7.45 -9.69
C LEU A 42 0.39 -6.63 -10.26
N LEU A 43 1.26 -6.12 -9.39
CA LEU A 43 2.44 -5.34 -9.78
C LEU A 43 3.41 -6.18 -10.61
N LEU A 44 3.65 -7.43 -10.21
CA LEU A 44 4.49 -8.37 -10.95
C LEU A 44 3.89 -8.70 -12.33
N LEU A 45 2.58 -8.93 -12.40
CA LEU A 45 1.88 -9.18 -13.67
C LEU A 45 1.97 -7.97 -14.60
N LEU A 46 1.82 -6.76 -14.05
CA LEU A 46 1.93 -5.53 -14.82
C LEU A 46 3.35 -5.30 -15.33
N LEU A 47 4.36 -5.59 -14.51
CA LEU A 47 5.77 -5.55 -14.91
C LEU A 47 6.07 -6.57 -16.02
N LEU A 48 5.52 -7.78 -15.92
CA LEU A 48 5.67 -8.81 -16.95
C LEU A 48 5.00 -8.38 -18.26
N LEU A 49 3.81 -7.77 -18.19
CA LEU A 49 3.12 -7.24 -19.36
C LEU A 49 3.92 -6.10 -20.02
N LEU A 50 4.49 -5.19 -19.21
CA LEU A 50 5.38 -4.13 -19.71
C LEU A 50 6.59 -4.73 -20.44
N LEU A 51 7.23 -5.76 -19.85
CA LEU A 51 8.38 -6.43 -20.43
C LEU A 51 8.01 -7.11 -21.77
N LEU A 52 6.84 -7.75 -21.83
CA LEU A 52 6.34 -8.37 -23.06
C LEU A 52 6.08 -7.33 -24.16
N ILE A 53 5.47 -6.19 -23.82
CA ILE A 53 5.28 -5.08 -24.76
C ILE A 53 6.63 -4.55 -25.26
N LEU A 54 7.60 -4.37 -24.36
CA LEU A 54 8.94 -3.90 -24.71
C LEU A 54 9.66 -4.88 -25.63
N LEU A 55 9.53 -6.19 -25.39
CA LEU A 55 10.11 -7.23 -26.24
C LEU A 55 9.44 -7.27 -27.63
N LEU A 56 8.11 -7.15 -27.68
CA LEU A 56 7.36 -7.08 -28.94
C LEU A 56 7.74 -5.83 -29.75
N LEU A 57 7.94 -4.70 -29.06
CA LEU A 57 8.43 -3.48 -29.67
C LEU A 57 9.85 -3.64 -30.21
N LEU A 58 10.75 -4.24 -29.43
CA LEU A 58 12.12 -4.54 -29.86
C LEU A 58 12.15 -5.48 -31.07
N LEU A 59 11.19 -6.40 -31.19
CA LEU A 59 11.02 -7.28 -32.34
C LEU A 59 10.45 -6.55 -33.57
N LEU A 60 9.56 -5.57 -33.37
CA LEU A 60 9.00 -4.76 -34.45
C LEU A 60 10.02 -3.79 -35.04
N LEU A 61 11.00 -3.31 -34.27
CA LEU A 61 12.06 -2.40 -34.76
C LEU A 61 12.79 -2.94 -36.00
N PRO A 62 13.40 -4.16 -35.98
CA PRO A 62 14.08 -4.71 -37.14
C PRO A 62 13.12 -5.00 -38.29
N LEU A 63 11.86 -5.33 -38.02
CA LEU A 63 10.85 -5.53 -39.06
C LEU A 63 10.49 -4.22 -39.78
N LEU A 64 10.36 -3.11 -39.03
CA LEU A 64 10.20 -1.79 -39.62
C LEU A 64 11.43 -1.39 -40.43
N ALA A 65 12.63 -1.70 -39.93
CA ALA A 65 13.87 -1.41 -40.64
C ALA A 65 13.96 -2.17 -41.97
N THR A 66 13.63 -3.46 -41.99
CA THR A 66 13.63 -4.26 -43.23
C THR A 66 12.55 -3.83 -44.20
N ALA A 67 11.35 -3.49 -43.72
CA ALA A 67 10.29 -2.93 -44.53
C ALA A 67 10.70 -1.59 -45.17
N ALA A 68 11.35 -0.71 -44.41
CA ALA A 68 11.86 0.56 -44.91
C ALA A 68 12.90 0.35 -46.02
N VAL A 69 13.84 -0.58 -45.85
CA VAL A 69 14.83 -0.94 -46.88
C VAL A 69 14.15 -1.49 -48.13
N ALA A 70 13.15 -2.37 -47.99
CA ALA A 70 12.42 -2.92 -49.12
C ALA A 70 11.69 -1.83 -49.94
N VAL A 71 11.07 -0.85 -49.28
CA VAL A 71 10.42 0.29 -49.95
C VAL A 71 11.44 1.15 -50.71
N VAL A 72 12.64 1.37 -50.14
CA VAL A 72 13.71 2.12 -50.82
C VAL A 72 14.16 1.41 -52.10
N ILE A 73 14.27 0.08 -52.09
CA ILE A 73 14.67 -0.70 -53.27
C ILE A 73 13.61 -0.63 -54.39
N VAL A 74 12.32 -0.73 -54.03
CA VAL A 74 11.22 -0.73 -55.02
C VAL A 74 10.92 0.68 -55.55
N GLY A 75 11.12 1.72 -54.73
CA GLY A 75 10.89 3.12 -55.12
C GLY A 75 12.04 3.78 -55.89
N GLY A 76 13.16 3.10 -56.09
CA GLY A 76 14.39 3.62 -56.73
C GLY A 76 14.31 3.82 -58.25
N GLY A 77 13.12 3.91 -58.83
CA GLY A 77 12.92 4.32 -60.22
C GLY A 77 13.30 5.79 -60.41
N GLU A 78 14.19 6.03 -61.37
CA GLU A 78 14.89 7.27 -61.67
C GLU A 78 14.03 8.56 -61.49
N GLY A 79 14.35 9.37 -60.48
CA GLY A 79 13.98 10.79 -60.44
C GLY A 79 13.35 11.35 -59.15
N GLY A 80 12.85 10.53 -58.22
CA GLY A 80 12.09 11.01 -57.05
C GLY A 80 12.63 10.65 -55.66
N GLY A 81 13.75 9.92 -55.56
CA GLY A 81 14.13 9.16 -54.38
C GLY A 81 14.49 9.94 -53.09
N ALA A 82 14.81 11.23 -53.19
CA ALA A 82 15.17 12.01 -52.00
C ALA A 82 13.96 12.30 -51.11
N VAL A 83 12.79 12.56 -51.70
CA VAL A 83 11.59 12.99 -50.96
C VAL A 83 10.95 11.79 -50.22
N THR A 84 10.98 10.61 -50.84
CA THR A 84 10.45 9.37 -50.24
C THR A 84 11.32 8.87 -49.08
N ALA A 85 12.65 8.95 -49.18
CA ALA A 85 13.55 8.58 -48.08
C ALA A 85 13.33 9.47 -46.84
N VAL A 86 13.19 10.79 -47.04
CA VAL A 86 12.92 11.73 -45.94
C VAL A 86 11.57 11.44 -45.29
N ALA A 87 10.52 11.17 -46.08
CA ALA A 87 9.20 10.83 -45.53
C ALA A 87 9.24 9.57 -44.65
N ILE A 88 9.97 8.53 -45.08
CA ILE A 88 10.12 7.29 -44.30
C ILE A 88 10.85 7.58 -42.98
N VAL A 89 11.95 8.34 -43.01
CA VAL A 89 12.68 8.71 -41.79
C VAL A 89 11.79 9.48 -40.83
N VAL A 90 11.00 10.45 -41.33
CA VAL A 90 10.07 11.22 -40.49
C VAL A 90 9.02 10.29 -39.87
N ILE A 91 8.44 9.35 -40.63
CA ILE A 91 7.48 8.38 -40.09
C ILE A 91 8.13 7.53 -39.01
N VAL A 92 9.33 6.99 -39.25
CA VAL A 92 10.04 6.17 -38.26
C VAL A 92 10.34 6.99 -37.00
N VAL A 93 10.81 8.23 -37.13
CA VAL A 93 11.06 9.11 -35.99
C VAL A 93 9.76 9.40 -35.22
N VAL A 94 8.66 9.69 -35.91
CA VAL A 94 7.36 9.91 -35.27
C VAL A 94 6.89 8.66 -34.53
N VAL A 95 7.01 7.47 -35.14
CA VAL A 95 6.66 6.21 -34.48
C VAL A 95 7.52 5.98 -33.24
N VAL A 96 8.83 6.18 -33.33
CA VAL A 96 9.75 6.04 -32.19
C VAL A 96 9.39 7.04 -31.08
N VAL A 97 9.11 8.30 -31.41
CA VAL A 97 8.71 9.32 -30.43
C VAL A 97 7.39 8.93 -29.77
N VAL A 98 6.37 8.53 -30.53
CA VAL A 98 5.08 8.09 -29.99
C VAL A 98 5.27 6.90 -29.05
N VAL A 99 6.07 5.93 -29.44
CA VAL A 99 6.40 4.77 -28.61
C VAL A 99 7.08 5.18 -27.31
N VAL A 100 8.09 6.05 -27.38
CA VAL A 100 8.79 6.55 -26.19
C VAL A 100 7.81 7.29 -25.27
N VAL A 101 6.94 8.14 -25.83
CA VAL A 101 5.90 8.84 -25.05
C VAL A 101 4.94 7.84 -24.39
N VAL A 102 4.47 6.82 -25.10
CA VAL A 102 3.61 5.78 -24.53
C VAL A 102 4.32 5.03 -23.41
N VAL A 103 5.58 4.63 -23.60
CA VAL A 103 6.37 3.96 -22.55
C VAL A 103 6.52 4.85 -21.32
N VAL A 104 6.86 6.13 -21.50
CA VAL A 104 6.98 7.10 -20.39
C VAL A 104 5.65 7.25 -19.66
N VAL A 105 4.53 7.42 -20.37
CA VAL A 105 3.20 7.53 -19.76
C VAL A 105 2.86 6.27 -18.96
N VAL A 106 3.11 5.07 -19.52
CA VAL A 106 2.88 3.81 -18.82
C VAL A 106 3.71 3.76 -17.54
N VAL A 107 5.02 4.04 -17.61
CA VAL A 107 5.91 4.03 -16.43
C VAL A 107 5.42 5.03 -15.37
N VAL A 108 5.02 6.24 -15.75
CA VAL A 108 4.47 7.23 -14.81
C VAL A 108 3.20 6.70 -14.14
N VAL A 109 2.28 6.10 -14.91
CA VAL A 109 1.05 5.49 -14.36
C VAL A 109 1.40 4.38 -13.38
N VAL A 110 2.35 3.48 -13.72
CA VAL A 110 2.79 2.42 -12.80
C VAL A 110 3.30 3.03 -11.50
N VAL A 111 4.23 3.99 -11.58
CA VAL A 111 4.82 4.62 -10.40
C VAL A 111 3.76 5.28 -9.53
N VAL A 112 2.81 6.02 -10.12
CA VAL A 112 1.70 6.65 -9.37
C VAL A 112 0.85 5.59 -8.67
N VAL A 113 0.51 4.48 -9.35
CA VAL A 113 -0.26 3.39 -8.74
C VAL A 113 0.52 2.78 -7.56
N VAL A 114 1.83 2.51 -7.72
CA VAL A 114 2.65 2.00 -6.61
C VAL A 114 2.65 2.96 -5.42
N VAL A 115 2.85 4.26 -5.66
CA VAL A 115 2.87 5.28 -4.59
C VAL A 115 1.52 5.34 -3.86
N VAL A 116 0.40 5.42 -4.60
CA VAL A 116 -0.94 5.47 -4.01
C VAL A 116 -1.19 4.25 -3.12
N VAL A 117 -0.80 3.08 -3.61
CA VAL A 117 -0.94 1.83 -2.87
C VAL A 117 -0.11 1.82 -1.60
N VAL A 118 1.16 2.22 -1.67
CA VAL A 118 2.03 2.30 -0.50
C VAL A 118 1.42 3.25 0.54
N VAL A 119 0.91 4.41 0.11
CA VAL A 119 0.21 5.34 1.01
C VAL A 119 -1.00 4.69 1.66
N VAL A 120 -1.84 3.98 0.90
CA VAL A 120 -3.01 3.26 1.47
C VAL A 120 -2.58 2.22 2.49
N VAL A 121 -1.55 1.43 2.21
CA VAL A 121 -1.03 0.42 3.15
C VAL A 121 -0.53 1.08 4.43
N VAL A 122 0.24 2.17 4.33
CA VAL A 122 0.73 2.94 5.49
C VAL A 122 -0.45 3.47 6.32
N VAL A 123 -1.46 4.07 5.69
CA VAL A 123 -2.65 4.59 6.38
C VAL A 123 -3.38 3.48 7.13
N VAL A 124 -3.59 2.31 6.49
CA VAL A 124 -4.26 1.18 7.16
C VAL A 124 -3.46 0.70 8.36
N ILE A 125 -2.13 0.59 8.25
CA ILE A 125 -1.27 0.20 9.37
C ILE A 125 -1.40 1.20 10.53
N VAL A 126 -1.31 2.50 10.25
CA VAL A 126 -1.46 3.55 11.28
C VAL A 126 -2.82 3.45 11.97
N VAL A 127 -3.91 3.30 11.22
CA VAL A 127 -5.26 3.15 11.79
C VAL A 127 -5.34 1.92 12.70
N VAL A 128 -4.79 0.79 12.28
CA VAL A 128 -4.78 -0.43 13.09
C VAL A 128 -4.01 -0.21 14.39
N VAL A 129 -2.83 0.41 14.34
CA VAL A 129 -2.04 0.73 15.54
C VAL A 129 -2.82 1.64 16.49
N VAL A 130 -3.44 2.71 15.98
CA VAL A 130 -4.25 3.64 16.78
C VAL A 130 -5.41 2.90 17.45
N VAL A 131 -6.14 2.06 16.71
CA VAL A 131 -7.26 1.28 17.28
C VAL A 131 -6.78 0.36 18.40
N VAL A 132 -5.64 -0.34 18.21
CA VAL A 132 -5.06 -1.20 19.24
C VAL A 132 -4.72 -0.41 20.48
N VAL A 133 -4.04 0.72 20.33
CA VAL A 133 -3.66 1.58 21.46
C VAL A 133 -4.90 2.04 22.21
N VAL A 134 -5.91 2.56 21.51
CA VAL A 134 -7.15 3.05 22.14
C VAL A 134 -7.81 1.94 22.94
N VAL A 135 -7.90 0.73 22.37
CA VAL A 135 -8.51 -0.39 23.08
C VAL A 135 -7.69 -0.78 24.31
N VAL A 136 -6.36 -0.85 24.20
CA VAL A 136 -5.50 -1.13 25.36
C VAL A 136 -5.69 -0.08 26.45
N VAL A 137 -5.74 1.20 26.09
CA VAL A 137 -5.99 2.30 27.05
C VAL A 137 -7.35 2.13 27.72
N VAL A 138 -8.41 1.87 26.96
CA VAL A 138 -9.76 1.65 27.50
C VAL A 138 -9.76 0.47 28.47
N VAL A 139 -9.16 -0.65 28.09
CA VAL A 139 -9.07 -1.84 28.95
C VAL A 139 -8.31 -1.52 30.25
N VAL A 140 -7.17 -0.83 30.17
CA VAL A 140 -6.39 -0.44 31.35
C VAL A 140 -7.18 0.50 32.26
N VAL A 141 -7.82 1.53 31.69
CA VAL A 141 -8.67 2.47 32.45
C VAL A 141 -9.79 1.71 33.16
N VAL A 142 -10.47 0.82 32.46
CA VAL A 142 -11.58 0.08 33.03
C VAL A 142 -11.11 -0.87 34.14
N VAL A 143 -10.03 -1.63 33.91
CA VAL A 143 -9.42 -2.50 34.93
C VAL A 143 -9.06 -1.68 36.18
N VAL A 144 -8.52 -0.49 36.01
CA VAL A 144 -8.16 0.37 37.14
C VAL A 144 -9.38 0.92 37.84
N VAL A 145 -10.39 1.40 37.11
CA VAL A 145 -11.62 1.92 37.74
C VAL A 145 -12.28 0.81 38.57
N VAL A 146 -12.32 -0.41 38.05
CA VAL A 146 -12.81 -1.58 38.78
C VAL A 146 -11.94 -1.85 40.02
N THR A 147 -10.61 -1.87 39.87
CA THR A 147 -9.68 -2.10 40.99
C THR A 147 -9.72 -1.00 42.05
N ALA A 148 -9.94 0.25 41.67
CA ALA A 148 -10.07 1.38 42.60
C ALA A 148 -11.43 1.42 43.29
N ALA A 149 -12.49 0.94 42.63
CA ALA A 149 -13.79 0.75 43.28
C ALA A 149 -13.70 -0.31 44.38
N THR A 150 -12.88 -1.34 44.20
CA THR A 150 -12.65 -2.40 45.21
C THR A 150 -11.60 -2.03 46.26
N THR A 151 -10.66 -1.13 45.93
CA THR A 151 -9.63 -0.64 46.88
C THR A 151 -9.84 0.85 47.17
N THR A 152 -10.50 1.18 48.29
CA THR A 152 -10.84 2.54 48.73
C THR A 152 -9.64 3.42 49.13
N THR A 153 -8.57 3.47 48.33
CA THR A 153 -7.42 4.36 48.56
C THR A 153 -7.09 5.18 47.31
N THR A 154 -7.15 6.50 47.47
CA THR A 154 -7.04 7.54 46.45
C THR A 154 -5.69 7.58 45.71
N ALA A 155 -4.66 6.93 46.22
CA ALA A 155 -3.32 6.93 45.62
C ALA A 155 -3.23 6.06 44.34
N ALA A 156 -3.99 4.96 44.26
CA ALA A 156 -3.94 4.05 43.10
C ALA A 156 -4.51 4.68 41.82
N VAL A 157 -5.53 5.53 41.98
CA VAL A 157 -6.19 6.24 40.87
C VAL A 157 -5.22 7.21 40.17
N LEU A 158 -4.36 7.88 40.94
CA LEU A 158 -3.52 8.97 40.44
C LEU A 158 -2.35 8.46 39.58
N VAL A 159 -1.73 7.34 39.98
CA VAL A 159 -0.67 6.70 39.19
C VAL A 159 -1.18 6.25 37.83
N VAL A 160 -2.42 5.77 37.77
CA VAL A 160 -3.00 5.29 36.52
C VAL A 160 -3.37 6.42 35.58
N VAL A 161 -3.97 7.49 36.09
CA VAL A 161 -4.27 8.67 35.26
C VAL A 161 -2.97 9.21 34.64
N ILE A 162 -1.86 9.19 35.38
CA ILE A 162 -0.54 9.58 34.87
C ILE A 162 -0.06 8.62 33.78
N VAL A 163 -0.14 7.30 33.97
CA VAL A 163 0.30 6.32 32.95
C VAL A 163 -0.55 6.45 31.68
N VAL A 164 -1.86 6.62 31.81
CA VAL A 164 -2.78 6.83 30.68
C VAL A 164 -2.44 8.12 29.94
N LEU A 165 -2.20 9.22 30.66
CA LEU A 165 -1.77 10.48 30.04
C LEU A 165 -0.43 10.36 29.32
N ILE A 166 0.54 9.63 29.89
CA ILE A 166 1.85 9.42 29.25
C ILE A 166 1.72 8.62 27.96
N VAL A 167 0.94 7.54 27.98
CA VAL A 167 0.71 6.69 26.80
C VAL A 167 -0.04 7.48 25.70
N VAL A 168 -1.07 8.23 26.08
CA VAL A 168 -1.83 9.07 25.15
C VAL A 168 -0.94 10.18 24.57
N CYS A 169 -0.13 10.86 25.39
CA CYS A 169 0.81 11.87 24.90
C CYS A 169 1.85 11.28 23.95
N TYR A 170 2.45 10.13 24.29
CA TYR A 170 3.46 9.47 23.46
C TYR A 170 2.93 9.16 22.05
N VAL A 171 1.72 8.60 21.99
CA VAL A 171 1.08 8.18 20.73
C VAL A 171 0.64 9.38 19.89
N ILE A 172 0.26 10.50 20.51
CA ILE A 172 -0.10 11.73 19.79
C ILE A 172 1.14 12.46 19.25
N SER A 173 2.31 12.30 19.87
CA SER A 173 3.55 13.00 19.46
C SER A 173 4.32 12.35 18.30
N GLU A 174 4.06 11.11 17.94
CA GLU A 174 4.82 10.41 16.89
C GLU A 174 4.48 10.73 15.40
N PRO A 175 3.39 11.40 14.99
CA PRO A 175 3.13 11.61 13.56
C PRO A 175 3.96 12.76 12.93
N CYS A 176 4.85 13.44 13.67
CA CYS A 176 5.60 14.59 13.15
C CYS A 176 7.06 14.30 12.71
N LEU A 177 7.51 13.04 12.68
CA LEU A 177 8.91 12.68 12.37
C LEU A 177 9.12 11.84 11.10
N LEU A 178 8.09 11.65 10.27
CA LEU A 178 8.19 11.04 8.93
C LEU A 178 7.78 12.04 7.85
#